data_AF-A0A6N7KNS1-F1
#
_entry.id   AF-A0A6N7KNS1-F1
#
_cell.length_a   1.000
_cell.length_b   1.000
_cell.length_c   1.000
_cell.angle_alpha   90.00
_cell.angle_beta   90.00
_cell.angle_gamma   90.00
#
_symmetry.space_group_name_H-M   'P 1'
#
loop_
_entity.id
_entity.type
_entity.pdbx_description
1 polymer ?
#
loop_
_entity_poly.entity_id
_entity_poly.type
_entity_poly.pdbx_seq_one_letter_code
_entity_poly.pdbx_strand_id
1 'polypeptide(L)'
;MAVVAMLLGLLRVLTGEMSAEGGTLASAAAVAAVVLLAGAVAGTLAGARLLGARAPAAVRDGVLRRRAFRTAFLSQRDPDARGRRRPRAPGAAQAAA
;
A
#
# COMPACT_ATOMS: atom_id res chain seq x y z
N MET A 1 20.43 -3.88 1.82
CA MET A 1 21.22 -4.71 2.77
C MET A 1 20.78 -6.17 2.76
N ALA A 2 19.52 -6.52 3.03
CA ALA A 2 19.05 -7.91 3.10
C ALA A 2 19.24 -8.73 1.80
N VAL A 3 18.96 -8.13 0.64
CA VAL A 3 19.11 -8.80 -0.67
C VAL A 3 20.57 -9.15 -0.96
N VAL A 4 21.49 -8.25 -0.64
CA VAL A 4 22.94 -8.46 -0.81
C VAL A 4 23.42 -9.58 0.11
N ALA A 5 22.97 -9.60 1.36
CA ALA A 5 23.29 -10.69 2.30
C ALA A 5 22.77 -12.05 1.82
N MET A 6 21.56 -12.11 1.25
CA MET A 6 21.03 -13.34 0.64
C MET A 6 21.85 -13.82 -0.56
N LEU A 7 22.25 -12.91 -1.46
CA LEU A 7 23.05 -13.25 -2.63
C LEU A 7 24.43 -13.78 -2.25
N LEU A 8 25.06 -13.19 -1.24
CA LEU A 8 26.35 -13.66 -0.71
C LEU A 8 26.22 -15.02 -0.01
N GLY A 9 25.13 -15.24 0.73
CA GLY A 9 24.83 -16.54 1.33
C GLY A 9 24.64 -17.64 0.29
N LEU A 10 23.87 -17.36 -0.77
CA LEU A 10 23.67 -18.27 -1.89
C LEU A 10 24.99 -18.61 -2.60
N LEU A 11 25.82 -17.58 -2.85
CA LEU A 11 27.13 -17.77 -3.48
C LEU A 11 28.02 -18.69 -2.64
N ARG A 12 28.08 -18.52 -1.32
CA ARG A 12 28.88 -19.39 -0.43
C ARG A 12 28.41 -20.83 -0.38
N VAL A 13 27.10 -21.08 -0.54
CA VAL A 13 26.55 -22.44 -0.65
C VAL A 13 26.92 -23.05 -2.00
N LEU A 14 26.81 -22.30 -3.10
CA LEU A 14 27.19 -22.76 -4.44
C LEU A 14 28.68 -23.03 -4.58
N THR A 15 29.54 -22.25 -3.90
CA THR A 15 31.00 -22.45 -3.90
C THR A 15 31.48 -23.47 -2.87
N GLY A 16 30.57 -24.07 -2.09
CA GLY A 16 30.90 -25.12 -1.12
C GLY A 16 31.65 -24.64 0.13
N GLU A 17 31.80 -23.33 0.33
CA GLU A 17 32.51 -22.78 1.50
C GLU A 17 31.78 -22.99 2.81
N MET A 18 30.49 -23.36 2.75
CA MET A 18 29.65 -23.65 3.91
C MET A 18 29.56 -25.16 4.20
N SER A 19 30.57 -25.94 3.84
CA SER A 19 30.64 -27.37 4.13
C SER A 19 31.03 -27.58 5.60
N ALA A 20 30.04 -27.58 6.49
CA ALA A 20 30.17 -28.13 7.83
C ALA A 20 29.85 -29.62 7.80
N GLU A 21 30.58 -30.41 8.60
CA GLU A 21 30.64 -31.89 8.65
C GLU A 21 29.31 -32.65 8.86
N GLY A 22 28.13 -32.02 8.69
CA GLY A 22 26.83 -32.59 9.03
C GLY A 22 25.67 -32.34 8.05
N GLY A 23 25.91 -31.90 6.80
CA GLY A 23 24.91 -32.10 5.74
C GLY A 23 24.67 -30.91 4.83
N THR A 24 25.48 -30.82 3.77
CA THR A 24 25.29 -29.95 2.61
C THR A 24 23.90 -30.05 1.96
N LEU A 25 23.23 -31.21 2.07
CA LEU A 25 21.85 -31.39 1.59
C LEU A 25 20.83 -30.59 2.40
N ALA A 26 20.96 -30.54 3.73
CA ALA A 26 19.99 -29.85 4.58
C ALA A 26 20.08 -28.33 4.41
N SER A 27 21.31 -27.81 4.28
CA SER A 27 21.52 -26.40 3.98
C SER A 27 21.04 -26.03 2.57
N ALA A 28 21.33 -26.86 1.56
CA ALA A 28 20.83 -26.66 0.20
C ALA A 28 19.29 -26.71 0.14
N ALA A 29 18.66 -27.64 0.86
CA ALA A 29 17.21 -27.74 0.94
C ALA A 29 16.57 -26.52 1.62
N ALA A 30 17.18 -26.01 2.70
CA ALA A 30 16.72 -24.80 3.36
C ALA A 30 16.81 -23.57 2.43
N VAL A 31 17.90 -23.43 1.68
CA VAL A 31 18.06 -22.35 0.70
C VAL A 31 17.04 -22.47 -0.43
N ALA A 32 16.83 -23.68 -0.97
CA ALA A 32 15.84 -23.92 -2.01
C ALA A 32 14.42 -23.57 -1.54
N ALA A 33 14.06 -23.92 -0.30
CA ALA A 33 12.77 -23.58 0.29
C ALA A 33 12.56 -22.06 0.38
N VAL A 34 13.57 -21.31 0.82
CA VAL A 34 13.52 -19.84 0.89
C VAL A 34 13.36 -19.21 -0.49
N VAL A 35 14.10 -19.72 -1.50
CA VAL A 35 13.99 -19.25 -2.88
C VAL A 35 12.59 -19.48 -3.45
N LEU A 36 12.01 -20.67 -3.22
CA LEU A 36 10.65 -20.99 -3.67
C LEU A 36 9.60 -20.09 -3.00
N LEU A 37 9.69 -19.89 -1.69
CA LEU A 37 8.81 -18.98 -0.95
C LEU A 37 8.92 -17.54 -1.47
N ALA A 38 10.15 -17.03 -1.66
CA ALA A 38 10.39 -15.71 -2.21
C ALA A 38 9.84 -15.56 -3.63
N GLY A 39 10.04 -16.57 -4.47
CA GLY A 39 9.51 -16.63 -5.84
C GLY A 39 7.98 -16.62 -5.87
N ALA A 40 7.32 -17.41 -5.01
CA ALA A 40 5.87 -17.44 -4.90
C ALA A 40 5.30 -16.08 -4.44
N VAL A 41 5.91 -15.45 -3.43
CA VAL A 41 5.50 -14.12 -2.96
C VAL A 41 5.72 -13.06 -4.04
N ALA A 42 6.86 -13.07 -4.73
CA ALA A 42 7.11 -12.14 -5.82
C ALA A 42 6.13 -12.33 -6.98
N GLY A 43 5.87 -13.58 -7.37
CA GLY A 43 4.94 -13.95 -8.44
C GLY A 43 3.50 -13.53 -8.12
N THR A 44 3.03 -13.78 -6.89
CA THR A 44 1.70 -13.35 -6.44
C THR A 44 1.56 -11.83 -6.42
N LEU A 45 2.58 -11.10 -5.93
CA LEU A 45 2.56 -9.64 -5.90
C LEU A 45 2.59 -9.04 -7.32
N ALA A 46 3.39 -9.61 -8.22
CA ALA A 46 3.43 -9.22 -9.63
C ALA A 46 2.09 -9.48 -10.32
N GLY A 47 1.53 -10.68 -10.15
CA GLY A 47 0.22 -11.06 -10.67
C GLY A 47 -0.89 -10.15 -10.17
N ALA A 48 -0.93 -9.85 -8.87
CA ALA A 48 -1.89 -8.92 -8.28
C ALA A 48 -1.80 -7.52 -8.93
N ARG A 49 -0.59 -7.02 -9.17
CA ARG A 49 -0.39 -5.73 -9.86
C ARG A 49 -0.85 -5.77 -11.33
N LEU A 50 -0.52 -6.83 -12.06
CA LEU A 50 -0.94 -7.05 -13.45
C LEU A 50 -2.47 -7.09 -13.57
N LEU A 51 -3.13 -7.76 -12.63
CA LEU A 51 -4.60 -7.82 -12.53
C LEU A 51 -5.24 -6.53 -11.99
N GLY A 52 -4.44 -5.50 -11.72
CA GLY A 52 -4.93 -4.19 -11.29
C GLY A 52 -5.37 -4.12 -9.84
N ALA A 53 -4.97 -5.08 -8.99
CA ALA A 53 -5.19 -4.98 -7.55
C ALA A 53 -4.47 -3.74 -7.02
N ARG A 54 -5.22 -2.88 -6.32
CA ARG A 54 -4.71 -1.64 -5.74
C ARG A 54 -4.98 -1.62 -4.25
N ALA A 55 -4.09 -0.98 -3.49
CA ALA A 55 -4.34 -0.72 -2.08
C ALA A 55 -5.66 0.07 -1.92
N PRO A 56 -6.45 -0.20 -0.86
CA PRO A 56 -7.73 0.48 -0.63
C PRO A 56 -7.63 2.01 -0.69
N ALA A 57 -6.53 2.59 -0.17
CA ALA A 57 -6.25 4.02 -0.25
C ALA A 57 -6.13 4.52 -1.70
N ALA A 58 -5.40 3.80 -2.57
CA ALA A 58 -5.24 4.17 -3.97
C ALA A 58 -6.57 4.06 -4.76
N VAL A 59 -7.45 3.11 -4.41
CA VAL A 59 -8.80 3.03 -4.97
C VAL A 59 -9.62 4.24 -4.54
N ARG A 60 -9.62 4.55 -3.23
CA ARG A 60 -10.33 5.70 -2.66
C ARG A 60 -9.89 7.02 -3.30
N ASP A 61 -8.59 7.25 -3.42
CA ASP A 61 -8.02 8.44 -4.05
C ASP A 61 -8.38 8.53 -5.53
N GLY A 62 -8.35 7.40 -6.25
CA GLY A 62 -8.78 7.34 -7.65
C GLY A 62 -10.26 7.72 -7.82
N VAL A 63 -11.13 7.25 -6.91
CA VAL A 63 -12.56 7.60 -6.90
C VAL A 63 -12.77 9.08 -6.57
N LEU A 64 -12.11 9.59 -5.52
CA LEU A 64 -12.16 11.01 -5.13
C LEU A 64 -11.70 11.90 -6.27
N ARG A 65 -10.58 11.58 -6.93
CA ARG A 65 -10.05 12.34 -8.07
C ARG A 65 -11.00 12.32 -9.27
N ARG A 66 -11.61 11.18 -9.59
CA ARG A 66 -12.64 11.08 -10.65
C ARG A 66 -13.92 11.85 -10.32
N ARG A 67 -14.25 11.99 -9.03
CA ARG A 67 -15.38 12.79 -8.57
C ARG A 67 -15.04 14.28 -8.52
N ALA A 68 -13.83 14.67 -8.14
CA ALA A 68 -13.40 16.07 -8.07
C ALA A 68 -13.53 16.81 -9.41
N PHE A 69 -13.34 16.13 -10.53
CA PHE A 69 -13.56 16.72 -11.86
C PHE A 69 -15.03 16.75 -12.31
N ARG A 70 -15.93 16.08 -11.59
CA ARG A 70 -17.38 16.01 -11.89
C ARG A 70 -18.26 16.76 -10.90
N THR A 71 -17.82 16.87 -9.65
CA THR A 71 -18.38 17.78 -8.66
C THR A 71 -17.53 19.04 -8.70
N ALA A 72 -18.02 20.08 -9.35
CA ALA A 72 -17.51 21.42 -9.11
C ALA A 72 -17.78 21.72 -7.62
N PHE A 73 -16.83 21.39 -6.75
CA PHE A 73 -16.77 21.99 -5.43
C PHE A 73 -16.48 23.46 -5.69
N LEU A 74 -17.55 24.24 -5.85
CA LEU A 74 -17.46 25.67 -5.64
C LEU A 74 -16.76 25.83 -4.30
N SER A 75 -15.63 26.53 -4.29
CA SER A 75 -15.02 27.03 -3.07
C SER A 75 -16.16 27.54 -2.19
N GLN A 76 -16.47 26.82 -1.12
CA GLN A 76 -17.53 27.23 -0.22
C GLN A 76 -17.11 28.61 0.28
N ARG A 77 -17.92 29.64 -0.01
CA ARG A 77 -17.67 30.97 0.54
C ARG A 77 -17.71 30.83 2.04
N ASP A 78 -16.68 31.36 2.71
CA ASP A 78 -16.64 31.45 4.15
C ASP A 78 -17.99 31.98 4.66
N PRO A 79 -18.76 31.18 5.41
CA PRO A 79 -20.06 31.60 5.92
C PRO A 79 -19.94 32.84 6.84
N ASP A 80 -18.74 33.14 7.33
CA ASP A 80 -18.45 34.30 8.17
C ASP A 80 -17.83 35.50 7.43
N ALA A 81 -17.74 35.46 6.09
CA ALA A 81 -17.24 36.59 5.31
C ALA A 81 -18.06 37.88 5.55
N ARG A 82 -17.35 39.00 5.75
CA ARG A 82 -17.92 40.32 6.06
C ARG A 82 -18.99 40.71 5.03
N GLY A 83 -20.21 40.99 5.49
CA GLY A 83 -21.34 41.41 4.65
C GLY A 83 -22.36 40.29 4.32
N ARG A 84 -22.16 39.06 4.81
CA ARG A 84 -23.20 38.02 4.73
C ARG A 84 -23.89 37.80 6.08
N ARG A 85 -25.22 37.69 6.06
CA ARG A 85 -25.98 37.24 7.24
C ARG A 85 -25.67 35.77 7.48
N ARG A 86 -25.26 35.43 8.71
CA ARG A 86 -25.08 34.03 9.14
C ARG A 86 -26.36 33.24 8.85
N PRO A 87 -26.29 32.11 8.13
CA PRO A 87 -27.43 31.22 7.98
C PRO A 87 -27.92 30.82 9.38
N ARG A 88 -29.20 31.05 9.67
CA ARG A 88 -29.78 30.67 10.97
C ARG A 88 -29.82 29.14 11.04
N ALA A 89 -29.42 28.60 12.19
CA ALA A 89 -29.47 27.16 12.42
C ALA A 89 -30.90 26.64 12.16
N PRO A 90 -31.05 25.51 11.42
CA PRO A 90 -32.35 24.87 11.28
C PRO A 90 -32.86 24.52 12.69
N GLY A 91 -33.99 25.10 13.10
CA GLY A 91 -34.53 24.98 14.46
C GLY A 91 -34.75 26.30 15.19
N ALA A 92 -34.20 27.42 14.68
CA ALA A 92 -34.48 28.76 15.20
C ALA A 92 -35.85 29.30 14.73
N ALA A 93 -36.89 28.45 14.77
CA ALA A 93 -38.27 28.92 14.70
C ALA A 93 -38.49 29.88 15.88
N GLN A 94 -39.06 31.04 15.58
CA GLN A 94 -39.25 32.14 16.52
C GLN A 94 -39.98 31.65 17.76
N ALA A 95 -39.39 31.81 18.94
CA ALA A 95 -40.16 31.78 20.18
C ALA A 95 -41.18 32.91 20.07
N ALA A 96 -42.45 32.53 19.93
CA ALA A 96 -43.57 33.43 19.75
C ALA A 96 -43.97 34.11 21.06
N ALA A 97 -44.44 35.35 20.90
CA ALA A 97 -45.02 36.30 21.87
C ALA A 97 -44.04 37.11 22.73
#